data_AF-A0A1L3MYD8-F1
#
_entry.id   AF-A0A1L3MYD8-F1
#
_cell.length_a   1.000
_cell.length_b   1.000
_cell.length_c   1.000
_cell.angle_alpha   90.00
_cell.angle_beta   90.00
_cell.angle_gamma   90.00
#
_symmetry.space_group_name_H-M   'P 1'
#
loop_
_entity.id
_entity.type
_entity.pdbx_description
1 polymer ?
#
loop_
_entity_poly.entity_id
_entity_poly.type
_entity_poly.pdbx_seq_one_letter_code
_entity_poly.pdbx_strand_id
1 'polypeptide(L)'
;MLMFLITIFSITPMYPHLILSLMSLEIIMMNMILFAFYLMMLLKMEYFIMILLTMIVCESVLGLTLLILMIHFKGKDNTNSLNLNF
;
A
#
# COMPACT_ATOMS: atom_id res chain seq x y z
N MET A 1 -7.90 14.49 2.94
CA MET A 1 -9.24 13.88 2.71
C MET A 1 -9.58 13.80 1.22
N LEU A 2 -9.52 14.90 0.47
CA LEU A 2 -9.75 14.88 -0.99
C LEU A 2 -8.72 14.04 -1.75
N MET A 3 -7.43 14.14 -1.41
CA MET A 3 -6.38 13.27 -1.97
C MET A 3 -6.63 11.78 -1.68
N PHE A 4 -7.11 11.44 -0.49
CA PHE A 4 -7.44 10.06 -0.12
C PHE A 4 -8.60 9.51 -0.97
N LEU A 5 -9.65 10.30 -1.21
CA LEU A 5 -10.76 9.92 -2.09
C LEU A 5 -10.31 9.71 -3.54
N ILE A 6 -9.44 10.60 -4.06
CA ILE A 6 -8.86 10.45 -5.40
C ILE A 6 -8.03 9.17 -5.50
N THR A 7 -7.25 8.84 -4.46
CA THR A 7 -6.43 7.62 -4.44
C THR A 7 -7.26 6.34 -4.31
N ILE A 8 -8.39 6.39 -3.61
CA ILE A 8 -9.32 5.24 -3.58
C ILE A 8 -9.91 5.01 -4.97
N PHE A 9 -10.28 6.09 -5.66
CA PHE A 9 -10.84 6.01 -7.00
C PHE A 9 -9.81 5.49 -8.03
N SER A 10 -8.51 5.75 -7.83
CA SER A 10 -7.46 5.26 -8.74
C SER A 10 -7.13 3.76 -8.59
N ILE A 11 -7.59 3.10 -7.53
CA ILE A 11 -7.44 1.65 -7.33
C ILE A 11 -8.45 0.85 -8.16
N THR A 12 -9.65 1.41 -8.36
CA THR A 12 -10.78 0.66 -8.92
C THR A 12 -10.65 0.24 -10.40
N PRO A 13 -9.86 0.91 -11.28
CA PRO A 13 -9.76 0.50 -12.68
C PRO A 13 -8.50 -0.29 -13.08
N MET A 14 -7.57 -0.65 -12.18
CA MET A 14 -6.26 -1.19 -12.58
C MET A 14 -6.12 -2.70 -12.39
N TYR A 15 -6.66 -3.48 -13.33
CA TYR A 15 -6.41 -4.92 -13.44
C TYR A 15 -5.75 -5.25 -14.79
N PRO A 16 -4.43 -5.02 -14.92
CA PRO A 16 -3.57 -6.18 -15.21
C PRO A 16 -2.20 -6.17 -14.49
N HIS A 17 -1.65 -5.01 -14.15
CA HIS A 17 -0.29 -4.88 -13.61
C HIS A 17 -0.30 -4.76 -12.09
N LEU A 18 0.14 -5.83 -11.43
CA LEU A 18 0.23 -5.95 -9.97
C LEU A 18 1.12 -4.86 -9.32
N ILE A 19 2.11 -4.38 -10.06
CA ILE A 19 2.97 -3.26 -9.67
C ILE A 19 2.18 -1.95 -9.51
N LEU A 20 1.23 -1.68 -10.41
CA LEU A 20 0.44 -0.44 -10.37
C LEU A 20 -0.53 -0.43 -9.16
N SER A 21 -1.05 -1.60 -8.79
CA SER A 21 -1.86 -1.76 -7.58
C SER A 21 -1.07 -1.64 -6.28
N LEU A 22 0.21 -2.04 -6.27
CA LEU A 22 1.06 -1.82 -5.09
C LEU A 22 1.43 -0.35 -4.92
N MET A 23 1.77 0.34 -6.02
CA MET A 23 2.06 1.77 -5.99
C MET A 23 0.86 2.60 -5.51
N SER A 24 -0.36 2.24 -5.90
CA SER A 24 -1.55 2.93 -5.38
C SER A 24 -1.74 2.67 -3.89
N LEU A 25 -1.41 1.48 -3.40
CA LEU A 25 -1.52 1.13 -1.97
C LEU A 25 -0.52 1.90 -1.09
N GLU A 26 0.71 2.09 -1.55
CA GLU A 26 1.69 2.94 -0.84
C GLU A 26 1.21 4.40 -0.72
N ILE A 27 0.59 4.94 -1.77
CA ILE A 27 0.05 6.31 -1.76
C ILE A 27 -1.13 6.44 -0.77
N ILE A 28 -1.97 5.40 -0.60
CA ILE A 28 -3.04 5.40 0.40
C ILE A 28 -2.46 5.43 1.81
N MET A 29 -1.46 4.58 2.09
CA MET A 29 -0.85 4.48 3.42
C MET A 29 -0.19 5.80 3.83
N MET A 30 0.48 6.48 2.90
CA MET A 30 1.03 7.82 3.14
C MET A 30 -0.06 8.86 3.46
N ASN A 31 -1.19 8.84 2.76
CA ASN A 31 -2.32 9.74 3.07
C ASN A 31 -2.93 9.45 4.45
N MET A 32 -2.98 8.19 4.86
CA MET A 32 -3.46 7.78 6.19
C MET A 32 -2.50 8.22 7.31
N ILE A 33 -1.19 8.12 7.10
CA ILE A 33 -0.17 8.65 8.04
C ILE A 33 -0.36 10.15 8.23
N LEU A 34 -0.53 10.90 7.14
CA LEU A 34 -0.68 12.35 7.22
C LEU A 34 -1.90 12.73 8.08
N PHE A 35 -3.02 12.03 7.89
CA PHE A 35 -4.22 12.26 8.70
C PHE A 35 -4.03 11.86 10.17
N ALA A 36 -3.41 10.71 10.43
CA ALA A 36 -3.10 10.25 11.79
C ALA A 36 -2.11 11.19 12.50
N PHE A 37 -1.14 11.75 11.77
CA PHE A 37 -0.20 12.74 12.29
C PHE A 37 -0.92 13.99 12.79
N TYR A 38 -1.82 14.56 11.98
CA TYR A 38 -2.60 15.74 12.42
C TYR A 38 -3.47 15.45 13.65
N LEU A 39 -4.09 14.27 13.72
CA LEU A 39 -4.88 13.87 14.89
C LEU A 39 -4.01 13.69 16.14
N MET A 40 -2.86 13.04 16.02
CA MET A 40 -1.97 12.77 17.16
C MET A 40 -1.26 14.04 17.66
N MET A 41 -0.96 14.99 16.78
CA MET A 41 -0.48 16.31 17.17
C MET A 41 -1.52 17.08 17.99
N LEU A 42 -2.80 16.98 17.63
CA LEU A 42 -3.88 17.60 18.40
C LEU A 42 -4.01 16.98 19.81
N LEU A 43 -3.79 15.67 19.90
CA LEU A 43 -3.81 14.90 21.15
C LEU A 43 -2.51 14.99 21.97
N LYS A 44 -1.46 15.65 21.44
CA LYS A 44 -0.10 15.73 22.02
C LYS A 44 0.56 14.37 22.29
N MET A 45 0.25 13.37 21.46
CA MET A 45 0.74 11.98 21.60
C MET A 45 1.87 11.68 20.60
N GLU A 46 2.96 12.45 20.65
CA GLU A 46 4.05 12.36 19.66
C GLU A 46 4.78 11.01 19.65
N TYR A 47 4.92 10.36 20.80
CA TYR A 47 5.52 9.03 20.89
C TYR A 47 4.74 7.96 20.12
N PHE A 48 3.41 8.11 20.04
CA PHE A 48 2.57 7.16 19.33
C PHE A 48 2.75 7.27 17.80
N ILE A 49 3.13 8.46 17.31
CA ILE A 49 3.43 8.70 15.89
C ILE A 49 4.65 7.89 15.46
N MET A 50 5.69 7.82 16.30
CA MET A 50 6.92 7.06 16.00
C MET A 50 6.64 5.56 15.84
N ILE A 51 5.81 5.01 16.73
CA ILE A 51 5.39 3.61 16.65
C ILE A 51 4.56 3.38 15.38
N LEU A 52 3.62 4.27 15.06
CA LEU A 52 2.79 4.17 13.86
C LEU A 52 3.64 4.19 12.57
N LEU A 53 4.66 5.06 12.51
CA LEU A 53 5.57 5.13 11.38
C LEU A 53 6.32 3.81 11.17
N THR A 54 6.85 3.21 12.23
CA THR A 54 7.60 1.94 12.12
C THR A 54 6.73 0.80 11.60
N MET A 55 5.51 0.66 12.11
CA MET A 55 4.58 -0.39 11.66
C MET A 55 4.26 -0.26 10.17
N ILE A 56 4.08 0.97 9.68
CA ILE A 56 3.71 1.20 8.28
C ILE A 56 4.89 0.93 7.34
N VAL A 57 6.11 1.32 7.72
CA VAL A 57 7.31 0.96 6.95
C VAL A 57 7.47 -0.57 6.88
N CYS A 58 7.21 -1.30 7.97
CA CYS A 58 7.26 -2.76 7.96
C CYS A 58 6.23 -3.38 7.01
N GLU A 59 5.00 -2.87 6.98
CA GLU A 59 3.98 -3.34 6.03
C GLU A 59 4.35 -3.04 4.57
N SER A 60 4.93 -1.87 4.28
CA SER A 60 5.41 -1.53 2.94
C SER A 60 6.51 -2.48 2.47
N VAL A 61 7.49 -2.81 3.33
CA VAL A 61 8.56 -3.77 2.99
C VAL A 61 7.98 -5.18 2.74
N LEU A 62 7.00 -5.61 3.53
CA LEU A 62 6.31 -6.89 3.30
C LEU A 62 5.61 -6.89 1.93
N GLY A 63 4.92 -5.81 1.57
CA GLY A 63 4.31 -5.67 0.24
C GLY A 63 5.31 -5.78 -0.91
N LEU A 64 6.44 -5.07 -0.81
CA LEU A 64 7.52 -5.11 -1.80
C LEU A 64 8.14 -6.51 -1.95
N THR A 65 8.39 -7.20 -0.84
CA THR A 65 8.95 -8.57 -0.88
C THR A 65 7.99 -9.58 -1.54
N LEU A 66 6.69 -9.44 -1.31
CA LEU A 66 5.67 -10.26 -2.00
C LEU A 66 5.67 -10.02 -3.51
N LEU A 67 5.83 -8.76 -3.94
CA LEU A 67 5.92 -8.43 -5.35
C LEU A 67 7.15 -9.06 -6.02
N ILE A 68 8.32 -9.01 -5.36
CA ILE A 68 9.54 -9.64 -5.85
C ILE A 68 9.36 -11.16 -5.98
N LEU A 69 8.71 -11.81 -5.01
CA LEU A 69 8.38 -13.24 -5.06
C LEU A 69 7.45 -13.56 -6.25
N MET A 70 6.41 -12.76 -6.49
CA MET A 70 5.50 -12.97 -7.61
C MET A 70 6.20 -12.86 -8.97
N ILE A 71 7.12 -11.89 -9.14
CA ILE A 71 7.91 -11.75 -10.36
C ILE A 71 8.82 -12.98 -10.54
N HIS A 72 9.48 -13.44 -9.47
CA HIS A 72 10.39 -14.59 -9.52
C HIS A 72 9.67 -15.91 -9.87
N PHE A 73 8.47 -16.15 -9.33
CA PHE A 73 7.73 -17.39 -9.58
C PHE A 73 6.93 -17.40 -10.89
N LYS A 74 6.56 -16.23 -11.45
CA LYS A 74 5.57 -16.17 -12.54
C LYS A 74 6.05 -15.57 -13.86
N GLY A 75 7.20 -14.91 -13.91
CA GLY A 75 7.88 -14.48 -15.14
C GLY A 75 7.10 -13.56 -16.10
N LYS A 76 5.80 -13.32 -15.91
CA LYS A 76 4.97 -12.45 -16.76
C LYS A 76 3.78 -11.87 -15.99
N ASP A 77 3.73 -10.53 -15.99
CA ASP A 77 2.86 -9.63 -15.21
C ASP A 77 1.35 -9.69 -15.50
N ASN A 78 0.78 -10.86 -15.82
CA ASN A 78 -0.67 -11.01 -15.97
C ASN A 78 -1.26 -11.82 -14.82
N THR A 79 -2.15 -11.15 -14.08
CA THR A 79 -3.01 -11.71 -13.03
C THR A 79 -3.85 -12.91 -13.48
N ASN A 80 -4.07 -13.10 -14.78
CA ASN A 80 -4.76 -14.28 -15.34
C ASN A 80 -4.01 -15.61 -15.16
N SER A 81 -2.71 -15.59 -14.81
CA SER A 81 -1.96 -16.81 -14.48
C SER A 81 -2.21 -17.29 -13.04
N LEU A 82 -2.96 -16.55 -12.20
CA LEU A 82 -3.35 -16.96 -10.83
C LEU A 82 -4.38 -18.09 -10.80
N ASN A 83 -4.89 -18.53 -11.95
CA ASN A 83 -5.59 -19.81 -12.05
C ASN A 83 -4.58 -20.95 -11.89
N LEU A 84 -4.28 -21.26 -10.63
CA LEU A 84 -3.77 -22.56 -10.21
C LEU A 84 -4.88 -23.59 -10.48
N ASN A 85 -4.97 -24.06 -11.72
CA ASN A 85 -5.48 -25.41 -11.91
C ASN A 85 -4.43 -26.33 -11.30
N PHE A 86 -4.83 -27.06 -10.26
CA PHE A 86 -4.05 -28.16 -9.69
C PHE A 86 -3.53 -29.09 -10.79
#